data_AF-A0AAV8ZD22-F1
#
_entry.id   AF-A0AAV8ZD22-F1
#
_cell.length_a   1.000
_cell.length_b   1.000
_cell.length_c   1.000
_cell.angle_alpha   90.00
_cell.angle_beta   90.00
_cell.angle_gamma   90.00
#
_symmetry.space_group_name_H-M   'P 1'
#
loop_
_entity.id
_entity.type
_entity.pdbx_description
1 polymer ?
#
loop_
_entity_poly.entity_id
_entity_poly.type
_entity_poly.pdbx_seq_one_letter_code
_entity_poly.pdbx_strand_id
1 'polypeptide(L)'
;MVSEIDNVQTKMKDAEFEMQIKDKSAKDVIDAASYLVEFYIKKIYVSENHILMQNILLKCIEFWLSNNLPVPVLENILLKNMDKYFYPLSILLFCKNFGNTLDDEIFKDDCDSKPTSSGFLKEFSTKFCLQLCSMVLENVNKS
;
A
#
# COMPACT_ATOMS: atom_id res chain seq x y z
N MET A 1 8.97 -12.51 -53.51
CA MET A 1 9.61 -12.30 -52.19
C MET A 1 9.12 -10.99 -51.55
N VAL A 2 7.79 -10.79 -51.40
CA VAL A 2 7.23 -9.54 -50.80
C VAL A 2 6.25 -9.86 -49.65
N SER A 3 5.91 -11.13 -49.41
CA SER A 3 4.85 -11.54 -48.46
C SER A 3 5.28 -11.64 -46.99
N GLU A 4 6.58 -11.63 -46.68
CA GLU A 4 7.06 -11.82 -45.30
C GLU A 4 7.19 -10.49 -44.53
N ILE A 5 7.40 -9.37 -45.22
CA ILE A 5 7.64 -8.05 -44.60
C ILE A 5 6.33 -7.43 -44.09
N ASP A 6 5.23 -7.58 -44.83
CA ASP A 6 3.90 -7.06 -44.44
C ASP A 6 3.30 -7.80 -43.24
N ASN A 7 3.64 -9.09 -43.08
CA ASN A 7 3.14 -9.92 -41.97
C ASN A 7 3.84 -9.61 -40.63
N VAL A 8 5.07 -9.08 -40.67
CA VAL A 8 5.83 -8.68 -39.47
C VAL A 8 5.38 -7.30 -38.96
N GLN A 9 5.11 -6.35 -39.87
CA GLN A 9 4.63 -5.01 -39.48
C GLN A 9 3.23 -5.04 -38.85
N THR A 10 2.37 -5.96 -39.28
CA THR A 10 1.02 -6.11 -38.72
C THR A 10 1.06 -6.68 -37.30
N LYS A 11 1.90 -7.70 -37.05
CA LYS A 11 2.12 -8.27 -35.71
C LYS A 11 2.75 -7.31 -34.70
N MET A 12 3.65 -6.42 -35.13
CA MET A 12 4.26 -5.42 -34.24
C MET A 12 3.25 -4.34 -33.82
N LYS A 13 2.35 -3.93 -34.71
CA LYS A 13 1.27 -2.97 -34.39
C LYS A 13 0.25 -3.55 -33.43
N ASP A 14 -0.13 -4.82 -33.59
CA ASP A 14 -1.08 -5.48 -32.70
C ASP A 14 -0.48 -5.68 -31.29
N ALA A 15 0.81 -6.01 -31.19
CA ALA A 15 1.52 -6.12 -29.91
C ALA A 15 1.69 -4.77 -29.19
N GLU A 16 1.98 -3.68 -29.92
CA GLU A 16 2.01 -2.33 -29.34
C GLU A 16 0.64 -1.87 -28.87
N PHE A 17 -0.43 -2.20 -29.62
CA PHE A 17 -1.80 -1.84 -29.25
C PHE A 17 -2.28 -2.64 -28.04
N GLU A 18 -2.01 -3.94 -27.98
CA GLU A 18 -2.30 -4.78 -26.79
C GLU A 18 -1.49 -4.35 -25.56
N MET A 19 -0.22 -3.95 -25.74
CA MET A 19 0.61 -3.43 -24.67
C MET A 19 0.09 -2.08 -24.16
N GLN A 20 -0.33 -1.16 -25.04
CA GLN A 20 -0.95 0.12 -24.67
C GLN A 20 -2.32 -0.06 -24.00
N ILE A 21 -3.12 -1.04 -24.43
CA ILE A 21 -4.41 -1.38 -23.79
C ILE A 21 -4.19 -1.97 -22.39
N LYS A 22 -3.22 -2.87 -22.22
CA LYS A 22 -2.84 -3.41 -20.90
C LYS A 22 -2.35 -2.31 -19.96
N ASP A 23 -1.55 -1.37 -20.46
CA ASP A 23 -1.00 -0.27 -19.66
C ASP A 23 -2.08 0.72 -19.21
N LYS A 24 -3.05 1.00 -20.10
CA LYS A 24 -4.20 1.85 -19.76
C LYS A 24 -5.15 1.18 -18.75
N SER A 25 -5.48 -0.09 -18.94
CA SER A 25 -6.32 -0.84 -18.01
C SER A 25 -5.65 -1.03 -16.64
N ALA A 26 -4.34 -1.25 -16.60
CA ALA A 26 -3.60 -1.36 -15.34
C ALA A 26 -3.55 -0.02 -14.60
N LYS A 27 -3.36 1.08 -15.34
CA LYS A 27 -3.42 2.43 -14.78
C LYS A 27 -4.78 2.75 -14.17
N ASP A 28 -5.88 2.42 -14.86
CA ASP A 28 -7.24 2.65 -14.34
C ASP A 28 -7.48 1.89 -13.02
N VAL A 29 -6.96 0.66 -12.91
CA VAL A 29 -7.02 -0.15 -11.68
C VAL A 29 -6.20 0.50 -10.56
N ILE A 30 -4.98 0.96 -10.86
CA ILE A 30 -4.13 1.64 -9.88
C ILE A 30 -4.78 2.94 -9.41
N ASP A 31 -5.38 3.71 -10.31
CA ASP A 31 -6.05 4.96 -9.98
C ASP A 31 -7.29 4.71 -9.10
N ALA A 32 -8.10 3.68 -9.42
CA ALA A 32 -9.24 3.27 -8.60
C ALA A 32 -8.82 2.78 -7.21
N ALA A 33 -7.79 1.94 -7.13
CA ALA A 33 -7.22 1.47 -5.87
C ALA A 33 -6.66 2.63 -5.04
N SER A 34 -5.97 3.57 -5.69
CA SER A 34 -5.42 4.77 -5.07
C SER A 34 -6.52 5.63 -4.46
N TYR A 35 -7.60 5.85 -5.21
CA TYR A 35 -8.77 6.59 -4.73
C TYR A 35 -9.41 5.91 -3.52
N LEU A 36 -9.57 4.59 -3.55
CA LEU A 36 -10.16 3.82 -2.45
C LEU A 36 -9.34 3.95 -1.16
N VAL A 37 -8.02 3.75 -1.25
CA VAL A 37 -7.11 3.86 -0.10
C VAL A 37 -7.08 5.29 0.43
N GLU A 38 -6.95 6.29 -0.45
CA GLU A 38 -6.99 7.71 -0.04
C GLU A 38 -8.31 8.07 0.64
N PHE A 39 -9.44 7.54 0.16
CA PHE A 39 -10.76 7.79 0.75
C PHE A 39 -10.82 7.30 2.20
N TYR A 40 -10.46 6.03 2.44
CA TYR A 40 -10.51 5.46 3.80
C TYR A 40 -9.55 6.18 4.73
N ILE A 41 -8.32 6.44 4.30
CA ILE A 41 -7.32 7.17 5.08
C ILE A 41 -7.83 8.55 5.50
N LYS A 42 -8.50 9.29 4.61
CA LYS A 42 -9.05 10.61 4.93
C LYS A 42 -10.22 10.53 5.91
N LYS A 43 -11.02 9.46 5.86
CA LYS A 43 -12.20 9.29 6.72
C LYS A 43 -11.83 8.89 8.15
N ILE A 44 -10.76 8.12 8.35
CA ILE A 44 -10.40 7.61 9.69
C ILE A 44 -9.89 8.67 10.65
N TYR A 45 -9.26 9.73 10.12
CA TYR A 45 -8.73 10.83 10.94
C TYR A 45 -9.80 11.47 11.84
N VAL A 46 -11.06 11.48 11.40
CA VAL A 46 -12.18 12.11 12.11
C VAL A 46 -12.54 11.38 13.42
N SER A 47 -12.12 10.13 13.58
CA SER A 47 -12.61 9.28 14.68
C SER A 47 -11.82 9.37 15.99
N GLU A 48 -10.66 10.04 16.02
CA GLU A 48 -9.69 10.10 17.17
C GLU A 48 -9.33 8.73 17.80
N ASN A 49 -9.76 7.62 17.19
CA ASN A 49 -9.55 6.28 17.69
C ASN A 49 -8.35 5.66 16.99
N HIS A 50 -7.20 5.69 17.67
CA HIS A 50 -5.95 5.18 17.11
C HIS A 50 -6.00 3.69 16.74
N ILE A 51 -6.81 2.87 17.43
CA ILE A 51 -6.99 1.45 17.12
C ILE A 51 -7.73 1.30 15.78
N LEU A 52 -8.83 2.04 15.60
CA LEU A 52 -9.58 2.03 14.35
C LEU A 52 -8.74 2.54 13.17
N MET A 53 -7.99 3.63 13.40
CA MET A 53 -7.07 4.17 12.40
C MET A 53 -6.01 3.14 11.99
N GLN A 54 -5.42 2.46 12.97
CA GLN A 54 -4.43 1.42 12.74
C GLN A 54 -5.02 0.24 11.97
N ASN A 55 -6.21 -0.24 12.33
CA ASN A 55 -6.88 -1.35 11.64
C ASN A 55 -7.18 -1.03 10.18
N ILE A 56 -7.62 0.19 9.90
CA ILE A 56 -7.93 0.59 8.53
C ILE A 56 -6.64 0.77 7.72
N LEU A 57 -5.58 1.35 8.30
CA LEU A 57 -4.27 1.41 7.65
C LEU A 57 -3.73 0.01 7.34
N LEU A 58 -3.84 -0.92 8.28
CA LEU A 58 -3.47 -2.32 8.08
C LEU A 58 -4.23 -2.91 6.89
N LYS A 59 -5.57 -2.77 6.85
CA LYS A 59 -6.39 -3.29 5.75
C LYS A 59 -6.07 -2.63 4.42
N CYS A 60 -5.75 -1.34 4.39
CA CYS A 60 -5.31 -0.68 3.16
C CYS A 60 -3.97 -1.23 2.65
N ILE A 61 -3.01 -1.46 3.54
CA ILE A 61 -1.68 -1.99 3.19
C ILE A 61 -1.81 -3.45 2.75
N GLU A 62 -2.53 -4.29 3.48
CA GLU A 62 -2.83 -5.67 3.11
C GLU A 62 -3.48 -5.73 1.72
N PHE A 63 -4.56 -4.97 1.51
CA PHE A 63 -5.23 -4.88 0.23
C PHE A 63 -4.25 -4.53 -0.90
N TRP A 64 -3.41 -3.53 -0.70
CA TRP A 64 -2.47 -3.08 -1.73
C TRP A 64 -1.44 -4.16 -2.09
N LEU A 65 -0.83 -4.77 -1.07
CA LEU A 65 0.21 -5.78 -1.23
C LEU A 65 -0.36 -7.09 -1.77
N SER A 66 -1.52 -7.55 -1.28
CA SER A 66 -2.17 -8.77 -1.78
C SER A 66 -2.59 -8.68 -3.25
N ASN A 67 -2.80 -7.48 -3.77
CA ASN A 67 -3.10 -7.25 -5.19
C ASN A 67 -1.85 -6.94 -6.05
N ASN A 68 -0.65 -7.06 -5.49
CA ASN A 68 0.63 -6.79 -6.18
C ASN A 68 0.68 -5.40 -6.85
N LEU A 69 0.04 -4.41 -6.23
CA LEU A 69 0.03 -3.04 -6.75
C LEU A 69 1.39 -2.35 -6.48
N PRO A 70 1.80 -1.36 -7.30
CA PRO A 70 3.11 -0.73 -7.16
C PRO A 70 3.27 -0.03 -5.80
N VAL A 71 4.18 -0.54 -4.95
CA VAL A 71 4.44 0.01 -3.60
C VAL A 71 4.84 1.50 -3.62
N PRO A 72 5.63 2.02 -4.59
CA PRO A 72 5.95 3.45 -4.64
C PRO A 72 4.71 4.37 -4.72
N VAL A 73 3.61 3.89 -5.30
CA VAL A 73 2.35 4.65 -5.36
C VAL A 73 1.67 4.65 -4.00
N LEU A 74 1.66 3.52 -3.29
CA LEU A 74 1.16 3.44 -1.91
C LEU A 74 1.96 4.35 -0.98
N GLU A 75 3.29 4.34 -1.06
CA GLU A 75 4.15 5.24 -0.29
C GLU A 75 3.77 6.70 -0.48
N ASN A 76 3.53 7.12 -1.73
CA ASN A 76 3.12 8.47 -2.03
C ASN A 76 1.75 8.80 -1.42
N ILE A 77 0.78 7.89 -1.49
CA ILE A 77 -0.54 8.03 -0.86
C ILE A 77 -0.41 8.19 0.66
N LEU A 78 0.41 7.34 1.28
CA LEU A 78 0.66 7.36 2.71
C LEU A 78 1.39 8.64 3.14
N LEU A 79 2.36 9.11 2.36
CA LEU A 79 3.10 10.34 2.65
C LEU A 79 2.20 11.58 2.60
N LYS A 80 1.28 11.67 1.63
CA LYS A 80 0.40 12.84 1.43
C LYS A 80 -0.44 13.21 2.66
N ASN A 81 -0.74 12.25 3.53
CA ASN A 81 -1.61 12.45 4.69
C ASN A 81 -0.94 11.97 6.00
N MET A 82 0.38 11.76 5.98
CA MET A 82 1.12 11.13 7.08
C MET A 82 1.01 11.91 8.38
N ASP A 83 0.87 13.24 8.32
CA ASP A 83 0.65 14.13 9.47
C ASP A 83 -0.53 13.73 10.36
N LYS A 84 -1.52 13.03 9.80
CA LYS A 84 -2.74 12.64 10.50
C LYS A 84 -2.63 11.30 11.22
N TYR A 85 -1.72 10.44 10.79
CA TYR A 85 -1.66 9.05 11.24
C TYR A 85 -0.23 8.48 11.33
N PHE A 86 0.78 9.34 11.39
CA PHE A 86 2.18 8.93 11.54
C PHE A 86 2.35 8.01 12.76
N TYR A 87 1.64 8.30 13.86
CA TYR A 87 1.71 7.49 15.07
C TYR A 87 1.17 6.05 14.86
N PRO A 88 -0.11 5.82 14.50
CA PRO A 88 -0.61 4.46 14.26
C PRO A 88 0.14 3.74 13.12
N LEU A 89 0.60 4.46 12.08
CA LEU A 89 1.41 3.88 11.02
C LEU A 89 2.80 3.44 11.51
N SER A 90 3.45 4.23 12.36
CA SER A 90 4.75 3.87 12.93
C SER A 90 4.67 2.63 13.82
N ILE A 91 3.59 2.50 14.61
CA ILE A 91 3.34 1.29 15.39
C ILE A 91 3.18 0.08 14.47
N LEU A 92 2.38 0.24 13.40
CA LEU A 92 2.12 -0.82 12.44
C LEU A 92 3.39 -1.33 11.75
N LEU A 93 4.30 -0.43 11.36
CA LEU A 93 5.49 -0.78 10.60
C LEU A 93 6.68 -1.19 11.47
N PHE A 94 6.82 -0.67 12.69
CA PHE A 94 8.04 -0.84 13.48
C PHE A 94 7.86 -1.67 14.77
N CYS A 95 6.65 -1.81 15.31
CA CYS A 95 6.46 -2.55 16.57
C CYS A 95 6.30 -4.04 16.31
N LYS A 96 7.00 -4.90 17.06
CA LYS A 96 7.03 -6.37 16.84
C LYS A 96 5.73 -7.10 17.27
N ASN A 97 4.88 -6.48 18.10
CA ASN A 97 3.80 -7.16 18.83
C ASN A 97 2.38 -6.56 18.62
N PHE A 98 2.13 -5.75 17.59
CA PHE A 98 0.79 -5.15 17.41
C PHE A 98 -0.31 -6.19 17.10
N GLY A 99 0.05 -7.40 16.62
CA GLY A 99 -0.90 -8.49 16.39
C GLY A 99 -1.35 -9.23 17.66
N ASN A 100 -0.65 -9.08 18.79
CA ASN A 100 -0.93 -9.85 20.02
C ASN A 100 -2.02 -9.21 20.90
N THR A 101 -2.48 -8.01 20.57
CA THR A 101 -3.51 -7.30 21.38
C THR A 101 -4.86 -7.23 20.70
N LEU A 102 -5.00 -7.69 19.46
CA LEU A 102 -6.15 -7.33 18.63
C LEU A 102 -7.11 -8.47 18.26
N ASP A 103 -6.76 -9.76 18.35
CA ASP A 103 -7.68 -10.83 17.87
C ASP A 103 -7.43 -12.27 18.41
N ASP A 104 -6.86 -12.44 19.61
CA ASP A 104 -6.62 -13.80 20.14
C ASP A 104 -7.91 -14.58 20.54
N GLU A 105 -9.09 -14.00 20.36
CA GLU A 105 -10.37 -14.70 20.56
C GLU A 105 -11.15 -15.04 19.28
N ILE A 106 -10.80 -14.52 18.09
CA ILE A 106 -11.64 -14.71 16.88
C ILE A 106 -10.96 -15.57 15.79
N PHE A 107 -9.63 -15.65 15.75
CA PHE A 107 -8.93 -16.44 14.73
C PHE A 107 -7.92 -17.40 15.36
N LYS A 108 -8.45 -18.42 16.05
CA LYS A 108 -7.76 -19.70 16.23
C LYS A 108 -8.12 -20.61 15.06
N ASP A 109 -7.55 -20.33 13.90
CA ASP A 109 -7.42 -21.34 12.86
C ASP A 109 -6.13 -21.12 12.07
N ASP A 110 -5.36 -22.21 12.02
CA ASP A 110 -4.27 -22.54 11.10
C ASP A 110 -3.95 -21.51 10.00
N CYS A 111 -2.90 -20.70 10.19
CA CYS A 111 -1.97 -20.38 9.11
C CYS A 111 -0.72 -19.67 9.64
N ASP A 112 0.45 -20.16 9.25
CA ASP A 112 1.81 -19.69 9.54
C ASP A 112 2.16 -18.29 8.96
N SER A 113 1.19 -17.37 8.83
CA SER A 113 1.42 -16.09 8.14
C SER A 113 0.60 -14.91 8.67
N LYS A 114 0.42 -14.79 10.00
CA LYS A 114 -0.08 -13.53 10.56
C LYS A 114 0.83 -12.38 10.10
N PRO A 115 0.30 -11.30 9.49
CA PRO A 115 1.10 -10.19 9.02
C PRO A 115 1.87 -9.58 10.19
N THR A 116 3.18 -9.73 10.17
CA THR A 116 4.07 -9.13 11.14
C THR A 116 4.53 -7.77 10.62
N SER A 117 4.86 -6.84 11.52
CA SER A 117 5.45 -5.52 11.17
C SER A 117 6.68 -5.71 10.31
N SER A 118 7.50 -6.70 10.65
CA SER A 118 8.68 -7.08 9.90
C SER A 118 8.40 -7.59 8.48
N GLY A 119 7.17 -8.06 8.21
CA GLY A 119 6.71 -8.40 6.87
C GLY A 119 6.48 -7.14 6.06
N PHE A 120 5.61 -6.24 6.54
CA PHE A 120 5.29 -5.00 5.82
C PHE A 120 6.49 -4.08 5.67
N LEU A 121 7.32 -3.94 6.70
CA LEU A 121 8.47 -3.05 6.68
C LEU A 121 9.45 -3.35 5.53
N LYS A 122 9.53 -4.60 5.09
CA LYS A 122 10.41 -5.02 3.98
C LYS A 122 9.91 -4.58 2.61
N GLU A 123 8.61 -4.34 2.47
CA GLU A 123 8.00 -3.90 1.22
C GLU A 123 8.23 -2.40 0.97
N PHE A 124 8.37 -1.62 2.04
CA PHE A 124 8.58 -0.18 1.96
C PHE A 124 10.05 0.19 1.76
N SER A 125 10.27 1.27 1.01
CA SER A 125 11.57 1.86 0.77
C SER A 125 12.15 2.46 2.06
N THR A 126 13.48 2.42 2.16
CA THR A 126 14.20 3.08 3.25
C THR A 126 13.88 4.58 3.32
N LYS A 127 13.67 5.24 2.17
CA LYS A 127 13.33 6.66 2.11
C LYS A 127 12.02 6.95 2.82
N PHE A 128 10.96 6.21 2.49
CA PHE A 128 9.66 6.35 3.13
C PHE A 128 9.75 6.09 4.64
N CYS A 129 10.41 4.98 5.03
CA CYS A 129 10.57 4.62 6.44
C CYS A 129 11.31 5.70 7.23
N LEU A 130 12.37 6.30 6.67
CA LEU A 130 13.09 7.40 7.31
C LEU A 130 12.23 8.67 7.42
N GLN A 131 11.42 9.00 6.42
CA GLN A 131 10.49 10.14 6.51
C GLN A 131 9.46 9.93 7.63
N LEU A 132 8.92 8.72 7.77
CA LEU A 132 8.03 8.38 8.87
C LEU A 132 8.72 8.50 10.23
N CYS A 133 9.96 8.00 10.35
CA CYS A 133 10.77 8.16 11.56
C CYS A 133 10.99 9.64 11.91
N SER A 134 11.35 10.49 10.93
CA SER A 134 11.47 11.93 11.13
C SER A 134 10.17 12.55 11.66
N MET A 135 9.03 12.19 11.06
CA MET A 135 7.73 12.69 11.49
C MET A 135 7.39 12.27 12.93
N VAL A 136 7.71 11.04 13.33
CA VAL A 136 7.56 10.59 14.71
C VAL A 136 8.45 11.43 15.64
N LEU A 137 9.75 11.54 15.35
CA LEU A 137 10.72 12.27 16.19
C LEU A 137 10.35 13.75 16.37
N GLU A 138 9.89 14.41 15.31
CA GLU A 138 9.46 15.82 15.35
C GLU A 138 8.24 16.05 16.25
N ASN A 139 7.43 15.03 16.50
CA ASN A 139 6.21 15.14 17.30
C ASN A 139 6.34 14.51 18.70
N VAL A 140 7.42 13.78 19.00
CA VAL A 140 7.69 13.23 20.35
C VAL A 140 7.89 14.32 21.41
N ASN A 141 8.43 15.48 21.02
CA ASN A 141 8.73 16.59 21.95
C ASN A 141 7.66 17.68 22.01
N LYS A 142 6.53 17.53 21.30
CA LYS A 142 5.44 18.52 21.27
C LYS A 142 4.34 18.23 22.30
N SER A 143 4.65 17.41 23.31
CA SER A 143 3.76 17.10 24.42
C SER A 143 3.73 18.21 25.48
#